data_AF-A0A9D2S1W5-F1
#
_entry.id   AF-A0A9D2S1W5-F1
#
_cell.length_a   1.000
_cell.length_b   1.000
_cell.length_c   1.000
_cell.angle_alpha   90.00
_cell.angle_beta   90.00
_cell.angle_gamma   90.00
#
_symmetry.space_group_name_H-M   'P 1'
#
loop_
_entity.id
_entity.type
_entity.pdbx_description
1 polymer ?
#
loop_
_entity_poly.entity_id
_entity_poly.type
_entity_poly.pdbx_seq_one_letter_code
_entity_poly.pdbx_strand_id
1 'polypeptide(L)'
;MQDPRRWRAAAWRAGGAMAGLARWTLAAVLIGLLCGAVGSAFHLAVDTVTEWRAAYPQLIAALPVMGLAIVALYKATGTEGLGTNDVLDAVQDGKPVKPLLLPAIFLGTVLTHLAGGSAGREGAALQMGGDIGWQAGGLFRLADHERRTATLCGMAAFFTALFGTPLAATLFAMMVVNVGLVFYSSFVPALAASLVAYAVSLGLGVPPTRFAVTAPGWDLATALRVAVLGLGCAAVTLLFCHTLHLANRLLPRFLPNPWLRAAAGGAAVLAFTLVINSTRYNGAGTDVIAQAVEQGQALPWDFLCKILFTAITLAAGFKGGEVVPSFYVGATFGCVAAPLLGLPAGFGAALGLAAVFCGATNTLVPSLVLAVELFGAPGLLYYAVVCGVCYALTGYAGLYSHQTFLTAKLHPEYHAEIHPHHKPPET
;
A
#
# COMPACT_ATOMS: atom_id res chain seq x y z
N MET A 1 -44.19 32.36 -13.39
CA MET A 1 -43.41 32.32 -14.64
C MET A 1 -41.95 32.03 -14.31
N GLN A 2 -41.43 30.87 -14.72
CA GLN A 2 -40.02 30.50 -14.49
C GLN A 2 -39.12 31.24 -15.51
N ASP A 3 -38.10 31.93 -15.01
CA ASP A 3 -37.19 32.76 -15.82
C ASP A 3 -36.43 31.93 -16.88
N PRO A 4 -36.58 32.21 -18.20
CA PRO A 4 -35.87 31.52 -19.29
C PRO A 4 -34.34 31.57 -19.17
N ARG A 5 -33.79 32.55 -18.44
CA ARG A 5 -32.35 32.65 -18.17
C ARG A 5 -31.86 31.52 -17.27
N ARG A 6 -32.71 30.99 -16.38
CA ARG A 6 -32.38 29.84 -15.50
C ARG A 6 -32.25 28.55 -16.31
N TRP A 7 -33.10 28.35 -17.32
CA TRP A 7 -33.04 27.18 -18.21
C TRP A 7 -31.79 27.17 -19.10
N ARG A 8 -31.43 28.32 -19.67
CA ARG A 8 -30.18 28.45 -20.45
C ARG A 8 -28.94 28.25 -19.58
N ALA A 9 -28.92 28.80 -18.37
CA ALA A 9 -27.82 28.58 -17.41
C ALA A 9 -27.72 27.11 -16.97
N ALA A 10 -28.86 26.43 -16.76
CA ALA A 10 -28.89 25.01 -16.42
C ALA A 10 -28.38 24.12 -17.58
N ALA A 11 -28.82 24.39 -18.81
CA ALA A 11 -28.35 23.67 -20.00
C ALA A 11 -26.84 23.88 -20.26
N TRP A 12 -26.33 25.11 -20.03
CA TRP A 12 -24.91 25.41 -20.18
C TRP A 12 -24.07 24.71 -19.10
N ARG A 13 -24.55 24.68 -17.85
CA ARG A 13 -23.94 23.90 -16.75
C ARG A 13 -23.96 22.40 -17.03
N ALA A 14 -25.04 21.87 -17.59
CA ALA A 14 -25.15 20.46 -17.98
C ALA A 14 -24.20 20.11 -19.14
N GLY A 15 -24.10 20.98 -20.15
CA GLY A 15 -23.14 20.82 -21.25
C GLY A 15 -21.69 20.84 -20.77
N GLY A 16 -21.34 21.77 -19.88
CA GLY A 16 -20.02 21.82 -19.24
C GLY A 16 -19.72 20.59 -18.37
N ALA A 17 -20.72 20.08 -17.64
CA ALA A 17 -20.58 18.86 -16.84
C ALA A 17 -20.37 17.62 -17.70
N MET A 18 -21.09 17.46 -18.82
CA MET A 18 -20.92 16.34 -19.75
C MET A 18 -19.56 16.39 -20.46
N ALA A 19 -19.12 17.57 -20.90
CA ALA A 19 -17.79 17.73 -21.51
C ALA A 19 -16.67 17.45 -20.50
N GLY A 20 -16.83 17.92 -19.25
CA GLY A 20 -15.91 17.62 -18.15
C GLY A 20 -15.84 16.12 -17.87
N LEU A 21 -16.99 15.45 -17.77
CA LEU A 21 -17.08 14.01 -17.56
C LEU A 21 -16.42 13.22 -18.71
N ALA A 22 -16.71 13.58 -19.96
CA ALA A 22 -16.15 12.92 -21.15
C ALA A 22 -14.62 13.06 -21.22
N ARG A 23 -14.09 14.24 -20.91
CA ARG A 23 -12.64 14.47 -20.84
C ARG A 23 -12.01 13.62 -19.74
N TRP A 24 -12.63 13.55 -18.57
CA TRP A 24 -12.13 12.77 -17.44
C TRP A 24 -12.22 11.27 -17.68
N THR A 25 -13.27 10.77 -18.30
CA THR A 25 -13.36 9.36 -18.67
C THR A 25 -12.32 8.99 -19.73
N LEU A 26 -12.08 9.84 -20.74
CA LEU A 26 -11.01 9.59 -21.71
C LEU A 26 -9.63 9.54 -21.04
N ALA A 27 -9.31 10.52 -20.20
CA ALA A 27 -8.04 10.55 -19.46
C ALA A 27 -7.91 9.33 -18.52
N ALA A 28 -8.98 8.97 -17.80
CA ALA A 28 -9.02 7.81 -16.94
C ALA A 28 -8.83 6.49 -17.69
N VAL A 29 -9.42 6.35 -18.89
CA VAL A 29 -9.24 5.18 -19.75
C VAL A 29 -7.78 5.05 -20.18
N LEU A 30 -7.15 6.13 -20.66
CA LEU A 30 -5.75 6.08 -21.10
C LEU A 30 -4.79 5.78 -19.95
N ILE A 31 -4.99 6.43 -18.79
CA ILE A 31 -4.22 6.15 -17.57
C ILE A 31 -4.44 4.71 -17.12
N GLY A 32 -5.69 4.23 -17.12
CA GLY A 32 -6.06 2.87 -16.74
C GLY A 32 -5.47 1.81 -17.67
N LEU A 33 -5.47 2.03 -18.98
CA LEU A 33 -4.84 1.13 -19.96
C LEU A 33 -3.33 1.02 -19.72
N LEU A 34 -2.65 2.15 -19.56
CA LEU A 34 -1.20 2.19 -19.34
C LEU A 34 -0.81 1.59 -17.98
N CYS A 35 -1.50 1.98 -16.90
CA CYS A 35 -1.26 1.42 -15.57
C CYS A 35 -1.63 -0.07 -15.51
N GLY A 36 -2.69 -0.50 -16.19
CA GLY A 36 -3.07 -1.89 -16.31
C GLY A 36 -1.99 -2.72 -16.99
N ALA A 37 -1.48 -2.25 -18.14
CA ALA A 37 -0.44 -2.97 -18.89
C ALA A 37 0.88 -3.02 -18.12
N VAL A 38 1.38 -1.87 -17.63
CA VAL A 38 2.65 -1.79 -16.89
C VAL A 38 2.54 -2.49 -15.54
N GLY A 39 1.42 -2.34 -14.83
CA GLY A 39 1.15 -3.02 -13.56
C GLY A 39 1.08 -4.53 -13.69
N SER A 40 0.45 -5.04 -14.76
CA SER A 40 0.42 -6.48 -15.05
C SER A 40 1.80 -7.02 -15.43
N ALA A 41 2.55 -6.30 -16.26
CA ALA A 41 3.93 -6.66 -16.58
C ALA A 41 4.82 -6.69 -15.33
N PHE A 42 4.62 -5.74 -14.42
CA PHE A 42 5.31 -5.69 -13.14
C PHE A 42 4.94 -6.87 -12.23
N HIS A 43 3.64 -7.18 -12.12
CA HIS A 43 3.15 -8.34 -11.37
C HIS A 43 3.80 -9.63 -11.88
N LEU A 44 3.73 -9.88 -13.19
CA LEU A 44 4.30 -11.06 -13.82
C LEU A 44 5.82 -11.13 -13.65
N ALA A 45 6.53 -10.00 -13.74
CA ALA A 45 7.96 -9.95 -13.52
C ALA A 45 8.34 -10.33 -12.08
N VAL A 46 7.64 -9.76 -11.08
CA VAL A 46 7.87 -10.06 -9.66
C VAL A 46 7.54 -11.52 -9.32
N ASP A 47 6.46 -12.05 -9.87
CA ASP A 47 6.05 -13.44 -9.66
C ASP A 47 7.07 -14.39 -10.31
N THR A 48 7.50 -14.12 -11.55
CA THR A 48 8.51 -14.91 -12.26
C THR A 48 9.83 -14.98 -11.47
N VAL A 49 10.34 -13.85 -10.98
CA VAL A 49 11.58 -13.87 -10.18
C VAL A 49 11.40 -14.51 -8.81
N THR A 50 10.17 -14.50 -8.27
CA THR A 50 9.84 -15.21 -7.03
C THR A 50 9.82 -16.72 -7.25
N GLU A 51 9.29 -17.20 -8.38
CA GLU A 51 9.35 -18.60 -8.80
C GLU A 51 10.80 -19.05 -9.05
N TRP A 52 11.60 -18.22 -9.73
CA TRP A 52 13.03 -18.52 -9.91
C TRP A 52 13.76 -18.63 -8.58
N ARG A 53 13.47 -17.76 -7.61
CA ARG A 53 14.03 -17.86 -6.26
C ARG A 53 13.59 -19.14 -5.54
N ALA A 54 12.37 -19.62 -5.77
CA ALA A 54 11.91 -20.89 -5.23
C ALA A 54 12.60 -22.09 -5.88
N ALA A 55 12.83 -22.05 -7.20
CA ALA A 55 13.54 -23.09 -7.96
C ALA A 55 15.05 -23.11 -7.68
N TYR A 56 15.64 -21.95 -7.41
CA TYR A 56 17.08 -21.78 -7.15
C TYR A 56 17.31 -21.02 -5.84
N PRO A 57 17.17 -21.67 -4.67
CA PRO A 57 17.31 -21.02 -3.36
C PRO A 57 18.65 -20.31 -3.14
N GLN A 58 19.69 -20.71 -3.86
CA GLN A 58 21.02 -20.09 -3.82
C GLN A 58 21.01 -18.62 -4.27
N LEU A 59 19.99 -18.18 -5.02
CA LEU A 59 19.83 -16.79 -5.45
C LEU A 59 19.77 -15.80 -4.27
N ILE A 60 19.39 -16.25 -3.07
CA ILE A 60 19.38 -15.40 -1.88
C ILE A 60 20.81 -14.96 -1.50
N ALA A 61 21.84 -15.76 -1.82
CA ALA A 61 23.23 -15.36 -1.62
C ALA A 61 23.62 -14.12 -2.44
N ALA A 62 22.88 -13.79 -3.51
CA ALA A 62 23.11 -12.61 -4.32
C ALA A 62 22.55 -11.30 -3.70
N LEU A 63 21.89 -11.36 -2.53
CA LEU A 63 21.33 -10.18 -1.84
C LEU A 63 22.29 -8.98 -1.75
N PRO A 64 23.53 -9.13 -1.24
CA PRO A 64 24.44 -8.00 -1.15
C PRO A 64 24.74 -7.36 -2.51
N VAL A 65 24.89 -8.19 -3.55
CA VAL A 65 25.19 -7.74 -4.91
C VAL A 65 23.99 -7.05 -5.55
N MET A 66 22.77 -7.57 -5.35
CA MET A 66 21.55 -6.92 -5.82
C MET A 66 21.33 -5.57 -5.13
N GLY A 67 21.66 -5.46 -3.84
CA GLY A 67 21.66 -4.17 -3.14
C GLY A 67 22.57 -3.14 -3.83
N LEU A 68 23.79 -3.52 -4.21
CA LEU A 68 24.69 -2.65 -4.96
C LEU A 68 24.12 -2.29 -6.34
N ALA A 69 23.54 -3.25 -7.07
CA ALA A 69 22.92 -3.01 -8.38
C ALA A 69 21.75 -2.01 -8.28
N ILE A 70 20.94 -2.09 -7.23
CA ILE A 70 19.84 -1.15 -6.96
C ILE A 70 20.39 0.26 -6.70
N VAL A 71 21.45 0.40 -5.91
CA VAL A 71 22.10 1.70 -5.68
C VAL A 71 22.65 2.28 -6.97
N ALA A 72 23.31 1.45 -7.80
CA ALA A 72 23.82 1.85 -9.11
C ALA A 72 22.70 2.35 -10.04
N LEU A 73 21.59 1.61 -10.10
CA LEU A 73 20.42 1.95 -10.88
C LEU A 73 19.86 3.33 -10.50
N TYR A 74 19.61 3.55 -9.20
CA TYR A 74 19.03 4.81 -8.70
C TYR A 74 19.95 6.02 -8.91
N LYS A 75 21.27 5.80 -8.81
CA LYS A 75 22.29 6.80 -9.17
C LYS A 75 22.25 7.13 -10.67
N ALA A 76 22.22 6.11 -11.52
CA ALA A 76 22.21 6.28 -12.98
C ALA A 76 20.94 6.99 -13.48
N THR A 77 19.80 6.77 -12.82
CA THR A 77 18.53 7.43 -13.16
C THR A 77 18.33 8.79 -12.48
N GLY A 78 19.25 9.20 -11.58
CA GLY A 78 19.12 10.46 -10.83
C GLY A 78 17.89 10.50 -9.92
N THR A 79 17.43 9.33 -9.44
CA THR A 79 16.22 9.15 -8.62
C THR A 79 16.56 8.77 -7.18
N GLU A 80 17.81 8.93 -6.78
CA GLU A 80 18.26 8.74 -5.39
C GLU A 80 17.39 9.51 -4.41
N GLY A 81 17.05 8.88 -3.27
CA GLY A 81 16.23 9.48 -2.22
C GLY A 81 14.73 9.51 -2.51
N LEU A 82 14.29 9.30 -3.76
CA LEU A 82 12.87 9.27 -4.10
C LEU A 82 12.19 8.00 -3.56
N GLY A 83 10.94 8.14 -3.11
CA GLY A 83 10.08 7.09 -2.61
C GLY A 83 8.59 7.47 -2.64
N THR A 84 7.78 6.77 -1.85
CA THR A 84 6.32 6.95 -1.85
C THR A 84 5.90 8.36 -1.39
N ASN A 85 6.65 8.97 -0.48
CA ASN A 85 6.38 10.33 0.00
C ASN A 85 6.43 11.38 -1.13
N ASP A 86 7.32 11.23 -2.12
CA ASP A 86 7.40 12.17 -3.25
C ASP A 86 6.13 12.15 -4.11
N VAL A 87 5.44 11.01 -4.17
CA VAL A 87 4.16 10.88 -4.88
C VAL A 87 3.04 11.51 -4.06
N LEU A 88 3.08 11.39 -2.73
CA LEU A 88 2.14 12.08 -1.85
C LEU A 88 2.30 13.60 -1.98
N ASP A 89 3.54 14.10 -2.03
CA ASP A 89 3.84 15.51 -2.27
C ASP A 89 3.35 15.99 -3.65
N ALA A 90 3.39 15.13 -4.67
CA ALA A 90 2.82 15.45 -5.98
C ALA A 90 1.30 15.67 -5.91
N VAL A 91 0.59 14.89 -5.09
CA VAL A 91 -0.86 15.06 -4.90
C VAL A 91 -1.18 16.26 -3.98
N GLN A 92 -0.41 16.48 -2.91
CA GLN A 92 -0.65 17.56 -1.94
C GLN A 92 -0.23 18.93 -2.51
N ASP A 93 1.03 19.03 -2.91
CA ASP A 93 1.70 20.29 -3.24
C ASP A 93 1.81 20.51 -4.75
N GLY A 94 1.60 19.48 -5.56
CA GLY A 94 1.88 19.55 -7.00
C GLY A 94 3.38 19.52 -7.31
N LYS A 95 4.19 18.91 -6.45
CA LYS A 95 5.63 18.69 -6.74
C LYS A 95 5.76 17.75 -7.94
N PRO A 96 6.70 18.01 -8.86
CA PRO A 96 6.87 17.19 -10.04
C PRO A 96 7.42 15.80 -9.70
N VAL A 97 6.84 14.75 -10.31
CA VAL A 97 7.38 13.39 -10.27
C VAL A 97 8.34 13.20 -11.44
N LYS A 98 9.53 12.64 -11.17
CA LYS A 98 10.53 12.37 -12.21
C LYS A 98 10.12 11.12 -13.02
N PRO A 99 10.07 11.19 -14.37
CA PRO A 99 9.65 10.06 -15.21
C PRO A 99 10.57 8.84 -15.16
N LEU A 100 11.84 9.04 -14.78
CA LEU A 100 12.79 7.94 -14.58
C LEU A 100 12.56 7.19 -13.25
N LEU A 101 11.63 7.66 -12.41
CA LEU A 101 11.26 6.95 -11.19
C LEU A 101 10.61 5.61 -11.53
N LEU A 102 9.67 5.57 -12.49
CA LEU A 102 8.98 4.34 -12.91
C LEU A 102 9.94 3.19 -13.29
N PRO A 103 10.87 3.35 -14.25
CA PRO A 103 11.77 2.24 -14.60
C PRO A 103 12.72 1.88 -13.45
N ALA A 104 13.14 2.87 -12.63
CA ALA A 104 14.01 2.62 -11.50
C ALA A 104 13.32 1.78 -10.40
N ILE A 105 12.08 2.12 -10.04
CA ILE A 105 11.31 1.39 -9.01
C ILE A 105 10.84 0.03 -9.51
N PHE A 106 10.48 -0.09 -10.80
CA PHE A 106 10.14 -1.37 -11.43
C PHE A 106 11.31 -2.35 -11.31
N LEU A 107 12.47 -1.98 -11.86
CA LEU A 107 13.64 -2.85 -11.87
C LEU A 107 14.20 -3.06 -10.47
N GLY A 108 14.25 -2.01 -9.64
CA GLY A 108 14.72 -2.11 -8.27
C GLY A 108 13.91 -3.08 -7.42
N THR A 109 12.58 -3.10 -7.58
CA THR A 109 11.71 -4.03 -6.86
C THR A 109 11.84 -5.45 -7.39
N VAL A 110 11.96 -5.64 -8.72
CA VAL A 110 12.23 -6.96 -9.31
C VAL A 110 13.56 -7.54 -8.79
N LEU A 111 14.63 -6.74 -8.75
CA LEU A 111 15.93 -7.17 -8.18
C LEU A 111 15.83 -7.49 -6.69
N THR A 112 15.04 -6.72 -5.94
CA THR A 112 14.80 -6.97 -4.51
C THR A 112 14.11 -8.32 -4.31
N HIS A 113 13.07 -8.62 -5.08
CA HIS A 113 12.35 -9.89 -4.98
C HIS A 113 13.15 -11.09 -5.49
N LEU A 114 13.92 -10.92 -6.57
CA LEU A 114 14.79 -11.96 -7.14
C LEU A 114 15.78 -12.50 -6.11
N ALA A 115 16.44 -11.62 -5.37
CA ALA A 115 17.36 -12.03 -4.29
C ALA A 115 16.64 -12.30 -2.95
N GLY A 116 15.33 -12.10 -2.86
CA GLY A 116 14.57 -12.41 -1.65
C GLY A 116 14.66 -11.34 -0.55
N GLY A 117 14.88 -10.07 -0.89
CA GLY A 117 14.69 -8.97 0.05
C GLY A 117 13.24 -8.94 0.53
N SER A 118 13.00 -8.70 1.82
CA SER A 118 11.65 -8.67 2.37
C SER A 118 10.98 -7.33 2.08
N ALA A 119 10.32 -7.24 0.93
CA ALA A 119 9.54 -6.10 0.50
C ALA A 119 8.25 -6.55 -0.18
N GLY A 120 7.25 -5.67 -0.17
CA GLY A 120 6.04 -5.77 -0.97
C GLY A 120 6.20 -5.06 -2.32
N ARG A 121 5.16 -5.15 -3.15
CA ARG A 121 5.13 -4.58 -4.51
C ARG A 121 4.28 -3.30 -4.62
N GLU A 122 3.69 -2.85 -3.51
CA GLU A 122 2.60 -1.85 -3.52
C GLU A 122 3.06 -0.41 -3.33
N GLY A 123 4.07 -0.19 -2.49
CA GLY A 123 4.72 1.12 -2.41
C GLY A 123 5.33 1.49 -3.76
N ALA A 124 5.86 0.49 -4.46
CA ALA A 124 6.29 0.59 -5.85
C ALA A 124 5.10 0.87 -6.80
N ALA A 125 3.94 0.22 -6.60
CA ALA A 125 2.73 0.48 -7.37
C ALA A 125 2.22 1.92 -7.24
N LEU A 126 2.17 2.47 -6.02
CA LEU A 126 1.79 3.88 -5.80
C LEU A 126 2.76 4.82 -6.53
N GLN A 127 4.06 4.53 -6.48
CA GLN A 127 5.07 5.33 -7.17
C GLN A 127 4.95 5.29 -8.69
N MET A 128 4.84 4.10 -9.28
CA MET A 128 4.69 3.94 -10.74
C MET A 128 3.36 4.51 -11.24
N GLY A 129 2.27 4.23 -10.52
CA GLY A 129 0.95 4.77 -10.85
C GLY A 129 0.92 6.29 -10.73
N GLY A 130 1.48 6.84 -9.66
CA GLY A 130 1.62 8.28 -9.47
C GLY A 130 2.45 8.95 -10.56
N ASP A 131 3.58 8.36 -10.95
CA ASP A 131 4.41 8.85 -12.06
C ASP A 131 3.64 8.83 -13.38
N ILE A 132 3.02 7.70 -13.76
CA ILE A 132 2.19 7.60 -14.98
C ILE A 132 1.09 8.66 -14.99
N GLY A 133 0.36 8.78 -13.88
CA GLY A 133 -0.72 9.76 -13.75
C GLY A 133 -0.23 11.20 -13.86
N TRP A 134 0.91 11.51 -13.24
CA TRP A 134 1.55 12.82 -13.31
C TRP A 134 2.01 13.17 -14.74
N GLN A 135 2.73 12.26 -15.40
CA GLN A 135 3.18 12.47 -16.79
C GLN A 135 2.00 12.60 -17.76
N ALA A 136 0.96 11.77 -17.60
CA ALA A 136 -0.27 11.87 -18.39
C ALA A 136 -0.93 13.24 -18.22
N GLY A 137 -1.03 13.74 -16.99
CA GLY A 137 -1.55 15.08 -16.72
C GLY A 137 -0.72 16.21 -17.37
N GLY A 138 0.61 16.03 -17.43
CA GLY A 138 1.50 16.91 -18.18
C GLY A 138 1.25 16.88 -19.68
N LEU A 139 1.15 15.68 -20.26
CA LEU A 139 0.95 15.44 -21.70
C LEU A 139 -0.38 16.04 -22.19
N PHE A 140 -1.46 15.87 -21.41
CA PHE A 140 -2.77 16.44 -21.71
C PHE A 140 -2.89 17.94 -21.37
N ARG A 141 -1.80 18.57 -20.90
CA ARG A 141 -1.75 19.99 -20.49
C ARG A 141 -2.84 20.35 -19.48
N LEU A 142 -3.12 19.43 -18.56
CA LEU A 142 -4.11 19.63 -17.50
C LEU A 142 -3.64 20.71 -16.52
N ALA A 143 -4.59 21.42 -15.91
CA ALA A 143 -4.31 22.36 -14.83
C ALA A 143 -3.79 21.63 -13.58
N ASP A 144 -3.12 22.33 -12.65
CA ASP A 144 -2.45 21.67 -11.52
C ASP A 144 -3.39 20.82 -10.64
N HIS A 145 -4.59 21.32 -10.35
CA HIS A 145 -5.61 20.57 -9.60
C HIS A 145 -6.09 19.30 -10.34
N GLU A 146 -6.07 19.34 -11.67
CA GLU A 146 -6.40 18.21 -12.54
C GLU A 146 -5.22 17.23 -12.63
N ARG A 147 -3.98 17.69 -12.64
CA ARG A 147 -2.79 16.81 -12.57
C ARG A 147 -2.75 16.00 -11.28
N ARG A 148 -3.15 16.61 -10.15
CA ARG A 148 -3.32 15.89 -8.87
C ARG A 148 -4.37 14.78 -9.00
N THR A 149 -5.49 15.06 -9.66
CA THR A 149 -6.52 14.05 -9.93
C THR A 149 -6.02 12.95 -10.87
N ALA A 150 -5.26 13.28 -11.91
CA ALA A 150 -4.64 12.28 -12.80
C ALA A 150 -3.63 11.38 -12.06
N THR A 151 -2.86 11.95 -11.14
CA THR A 151 -1.93 11.22 -10.25
C THR A 151 -2.70 10.23 -9.37
N LEU A 152 -3.81 10.65 -8.77
CA LEU A 152 -4.71 9.77 -8.01
C LEU A 152 -5.28 8.64 -8.87
N CYS A 153 -5.71 8.93 -10.10
CA CYS A 153 -6.18 7.92 -11.04
C CYS A 153 -5.09 6.89 -11.34
N GLY A 154 -3.85 7.33 -11.55
CA GLY A 154 -2.72 6.45 -11.80
C GLY A 154 -2.39 5.57 -10.60
N MET A 155 -2.34 6.15 -9.39
CA MET A 155 -2.16 5.40 -8.14
C MET A 155 -3.23 4.31 -7.97
N ALA A 156 -4.51 4.67 -8.15
CA ALA A 156 -5.63 3.74 -8.03
C ALA A 156 -5.59 2.64 -9.10
N ALA A 157 -5.36 3.01 -10.36
CA ALA A 157 -5.28 2.08 -11.48
C ALA A 157 -4.14 1.07 -11.32
N PHE A 158 -2.94 1.55 -10.96
CA PHE A 158 -1.79 0.68 -10.80
C PHE A 158 -1.96 -0.26 -9.60
N PHE A 159 -2.43 0.26 -8.46
CA PHE A 159 -2.73 -0.59 -7.30
C PHE A 159 -3.79 -1.66 -7.62
N THR A 160 -4.80 -1.30 -8.43
CA THR A 160 -5.82 -2.24 -8.91
C THR A 160 -5.22 -3.33 -9.80
N ALA A 161 -4.30 -2.99 -10.70
CA ALA A 161 -3.64 -3.98 -11.57
C ALA A 161 -2.85 -5.04 -10.78
N LEU A 162 -2.41 -4.74 -9.55
CA LEU A 162 -1.64 -5.67 -8.72
C LEU A 162 -2.51 -6.58 -7.84
N PHE A 163 -3.63 -6.05 -7.31
CA PHE A 163 -4.47 -6.77 -6.35
C PHE A 163 -5.82 -7.19 -6.89
N GLY A 164 -6.31 -6.54 -7.94
CA GLY A 164 -7.66 -6.73 -8.42
C GLY A 164 -8.74 -6.21 -7.47
N THR A 165 -8.45 -5.16 -6.70
CA THR A 165 -9.34 -4.51 -5.72
C THR A 165 -9.68 -3.08 -6.15
N PRO A 166 -10.48 -2.89 -7.22
CA PRO A 166 -10.68 -1.58 -7.86
C PRO A 166 -11.28 -0.52 -6.94
N LEU A 167 -12.26 -0.89 -6.10
CA LEU A 167 -12.93 0.09 -5.25
C LEU A 167 -12.03 0.47 -4.06
N ALA A 168 -11.36 -0.51 -3.45
CA ALA A 168 -10.40 -0.26 -2.38
C ALA A 168 -9.25 0.62 -2.86
N ALA A 169 -8.68 0.33 -4.03
CA ALA A 169 -7.59 1.10 -4.62
C ALA A 169 -7.98 2.56 -4.90
N THR A 170 -9.19 2.76 -5.43
CA THR A 170 -9.75 4.10 -5.69
C THR A 170 -9.83 4.93 -4.41
N LEU A 171 -10.48 4.37 -3.38
CA LEU A 171 -10.65 5.07 -2.11
C LEU A 171 -9.32 5.23 -1.39
N PHE A 172 -8.43 4.24 -1.49
CA PHE A 172 -7.10 4.29 -0.89
C PHE A 172 -6.28 5.44 -1.47
N ALA A 173 -6.19 5.55 -2.81
CA ALA A 173 -5.47 6.65 -3.44
C ALA A 173 -6.01 8.02 -2.99
N MET A 174 -7.34 8.18 -2.93
CA MET A 174 -7.99 9.43 -2.53
C MET A 174 -7.77 9.80 -1.06
N MET A 175 -7.69 8.81 -0.16
CA MET A 175 -7.72 9.03 1.29
C MET A 175 -6.37 8.84 1.98
N VAL A 176 -5.39 8.20 1.32
CA VAL A 176 -4.05 7.98 1.89
C VAL A 176 -3.26 9.28 2.00
N VAL A 177 -3.54 10.26 1.15
CA VAL A 177 -2.77 11.51 1.10
C VAL A 177 -3.17 12.48 2.21
N ASN A 178 -4.48 12.66 2.42
CA ASN A 178 -5.06 13.57 3.41
C ASN A 178 -5.99 12.77 4.34
N VAL A 179 -5.50 12.48 5.54
CA VAL A 179 -6.29 11.75 6.54
C VAL A 179 -7.40 12.68 7.06
N GLY A 180 -8.65 12.24 6.87
CA GLY A 180 -9.85 12.97 7.29
C GLY A 180 -10.53 13.80 6.19
N LEU A 181 -9.96 13.90 4.98
CA LEU A 181 -10.54 14.67 3.87
C LEU A 181 -10.67 13.83 2.59
N VAL A 182 -11.81 13.93 1.92
CA VAL A 182 -12.08 13.22 0.66
C VAL A 182 -12.57 14.20 -0.41
N PHE A 183 -11.83 14.30 -1.50
CA PHE A 183 -12.27 15.04 -2.69
C PHE A 183 -13.08 14.13 -3.61
N TYR A 184 -14.40 14.10 -3.43
CA TYR A 184 -15.30 13.25 -4.23
C TYR A 184 -15.27 13.56 -5.74
N SER A 185 -14.79 14.74 -6.15
CA SER A 185 -14.56 15.07 -7.56
C SER A 185 -13.61 14.11 -8.27
N SER A 186 -12.68 13.49 -7.55
CA SER A 186 -11.71 12.54 -8.10
C SER A 186 -12.23 11.09 -8.11
N PHE A 187 -13.39 10.80 -7.51
CA PHE A 187 -13.89 9.43 -7.37
C PHE A 187 -14.19 8.77 -8.72
N VAL A 188 -15.04 9.41 -9.53
CA VAL A 188 -15.46 8.86 -10.84
C VAL A 188 -14.27 8.61 -11.77
N PRO A 189 -13.32 9.56 -12.00
CA PRO A 189 -12.19 9.30 -12.87
C PRO A 189 -11.24 8.23 -12.29
N ALA A 190 -10.99 8.21 -10.98
CA ALA A 190 -10.12 7.21 -10.38
C ALA A 190 -10.72 5.80 -10.41
N LEU A 191 -12.04 5.68 -10.18
CA LEU A 191 -12.75 4.40 -10.32
C LEU A 191 -12.75 3.92 -11.77
N ALA A 192 -13.01 4.80 -12.73
CA ALA A 192 -12.97 4.43 -14.15
C ALA A 192 -11.57 3.93 -14.56
N ALA A 193 -10.50 4.62 -14.14
CA ALA A 193 -9.14 4.19 -14.41
C ALA A 193 -8.83 2.84 -13.74
N SER A 194 -9.29 2.64 -12.51
CA SER A 194 -9.14 1.37 -11.77
C SER A 194 -9.86 0.22 -12.44
N LEU A 195 -11.12 0.40 -12.87
CA LEU A 195 -11.88 -0.64 -13.57
C LEU A 195 -11.28 -1.01 -14.93
N VAL A 196 -10.73 -0.02 -15.65
CA VAL A 196 -10.01 -0.29 -16.92
C VAL A 196 -8.73 -1.08 -16.65
N ALA A 197 -7.94 -0.68 -15.65
CA ALA A 197 -6.74 -1.41 -15.26
C ALA A 197 -7.05 -2.83 -14.77
N TYR A 198 -8.17 -3.00 -14.05
CA TYR A 198 -8.68 -4.31 -13.66
C TYR A 198 -8.99 -5.20 -14.86
N ALA A 199 -9.71 -4.69 -15.85
CA ALA A 199 -10.03 -5.43 -17.07
C ALA A 199 -8.77 -5.82 -17.86
N VAL A 200 -7.80 -4.91 -17.97
CA VAL A 200 -6.49 -5.18 -18.61
C VAL A 200 -5.72 -6.26 -17.84
N SER A 201 -5.65 -6.16 -16.51
CA SER A 201 -5.01 -7.16 -15.65
C SER A 201 -5.59 -8.55 -15.84
N LEU A 202 -6.92 -8.66 -15.86
CA LEU A 202 -7.61 -9.93 -16.15
C LEU A 202 -7.29 -10.44 -17.57
N GLY A 203 -7.30 -9.56 -18.57
CA GLY A 203 -6.99 -9.92 -19.95
C GLY A 203 -5.55 -10.38 -20.15
N LEU A 204 -4.62 -9.93 -19.31
CA LEU A 204 -3.21 -10.34 -19.28
C LEU A 204 -2.93 -11.53 -18.35
N GLY A 205 -3.97 -12.14 -17.77
CA GLY A 205 -3.86 -13.35 -16.97
C GLY A 205 -3.40 -13.12 -15.53
N VAL A 206 -3.44 -11.88 -15.02
CA VAL A 206 -3.13 -11.57 -13.61
C VAL A 206 -4.40 -11.73 -12.77
N PRO A 207 -4.50 -12.76 -11.91
CA PRO A 207 -5.70 -13.01 -11.14
C PRO A 207 -5.84 -11.99 -9.98
N PRO A 208 -7.08 -11.60 -9.64
CA PRO A 208 -7.33 -10.82 -8.44
C PRO A 208 -6.98 -11.60 -7.19
N THR A 209 -6.41 -10.91 -6.21
CA THR A 209 -6.11 -11.49 -4.90
C THR A 209 -7.43 -11.68 -4.15
N ARG A 210 -7.77 -12.92 -3.83
CA ARG A 210 -8.93 -13.29 -3.01
C ARG A 210 -8.54 -14.44 -2.12
N PHE A 211 -9.04 -14.44 -0.89
CA PHE A 211 -8.82 -15.52 0.06
C PHE A 211 -10.15 -16.11 0.50
N ALA A 212 -10.20 -17.43 0.61
CA ALA A 212 -11.36 -18.12 1.15
C ALA A 212 -11.39 -17.96 2.69
N VAL A 213 -12.38 -17.22 3.20
CA VAL A 213 -12.57 -17.02 4.65
C VAL A 213 -14.00 -17.29 5.03
N THR A 214 -14.21 -18.09 6.07
CA THR A 214 -15.52 -18.27 6.69
C THR A 214 -15.65 -17.31 7.88
N ALA A 215 -16.46 -16.26 7.72
CA ALA A 215 -16.81 -15.37 8.81
C ALA A 215 -17.96 -15.98 9.65
N PRO A 216 -17.88 -15.94 10.99
CA PRO A 216 -19.01 -16.30 11.84
C PRO A 216 -20.19 -15.36 11.62
N GLY A 217 -21.40 -15.80 11.96
CA GLY A 217 -22.58 -14.93 12.01
C GLY A 217 -22.38 -13.77 12.97
N TRP A 218 -23.17 -12.70 12.82
CA TRP A 218 -23.11 -11.56 13.73
C TRP A 218 -23.51 -11.95 15.15
N ASP A 219 -22.65 -11.62 16.11
CA ASP A 219 -22.84 -11.85 17.53
C ASP A 219 -22.05 -10.81 18.34
N LEU A 220 -22.65 -10.30 19.41
CA LEU A 220 -22.04 -9.24 20.24
C LEU A 220 -20.79 -9.75 20.97
N ALA A 221 -20.82 -10.99 21.50
CA ALA A 221 -19.66 -11.52 22.21
C ALA A 221 -18.46 -11.71 21.26
N THR A 222 -18.72 -12.16 20.05
CA THR A 222 -17.74 -12.22 18.96
C THR A 222 -17.22 -10.82 18.62
N ALA A 223 -18.08 -9.81 18.51
CA ALA A 223 -17.66 -8.43 18.23
C ALA A 223 -16.76 -7.87 19.34
N LEU A 224 -17.03 -8.16 20.61
CA LEU A 224 -16.16 -7.77 21.74
C LEU A 224 -14.79 -8.45 21.67
N ARG A 225 -14.75 -9.75 21.35
CA ARG A 225 -13.47 -10.47 21.13
C ARG A 225 -12.68 -9.87 19.96
N VAL A 226 -13.37 -9.50 18.89
CA VAL A 226 -12.77 -8.81 17.73
C VAL A 226 -12.24 -7.43 18.12
N ALA A 227 -12.94 -6.68 18.99
CA ALA A 227 -12.46 -5.41 19.50
C ALA A 227 -11.17 -5.59 20.32
N VAL A 228 -11.08 -6.63 21.16
CA VAL A 228 -9.86 -6.99 21.91
C VAL A 228 -8.72 -7.35 20.95
N LEU A 229 -8.99 -8.12 19.89
CA LEU A 229 -8.01 -8.40 18.83
C LEU A 229 -7.52 -7.09 18.17
N GLY A 230 -8.41 -6.12 17.96
CA GLY A 230 -8.10 -4.79 17.44
C GLY A 230 -7.10 -4.02 18.31
N LEU A 231 -7.16 -4.15 19.64
CA LEU A 231 -6.17 -3.59 20.56
C LEU A 231 -4.77 -4.18 20.29
N GLY A 232 -4.69 -5.50 20.12
CA GLY A 232 -3.47 -6.20 19.77
C GLY A 232 -2.92 -5.76 18.41
N CYS A 233 -3.80 -5.65 17.40
CA CYS A 233 -3.44 -5.17 16.06
C CYS A 233 -2.90 -3.73 16.09
N ALA A 234 -3.45 -2.86 16.94
CA ALA A 234 -2.93 -1.51 17.12
C ALA A 234 -1.49 -1.53 17.68
N ALA A 235 -1.23 -2.33 18.70
CA ALA A 235 0.10 -2.47 19.28
C ALA A 235 1.11 -3.02 18.26
N VAL A 236 0.74 -4.04 17.48
CA VAL A 236 1.59 -4.59 16.41
C VAL A 236 1.82 -3.56 15.29
N THR A 237 0.81 -2.76 14.95
CA THR A 237 0.95 -1.68 13.97
C THR A 237 1.94 -0.62 14.44
N LEU A 238 1.84 -0.17 15.69
CA LEU A 238 2.77 0.78 16.29
C LEU A 238 4.20 0.22 16.27
N LEU A 239 4.37 -1.05 16.65
CA LEU A 239 5.67 -1.73 16.59
C LEU A 239 6.21 -1.76 15.15
N PHE A 240 5.39 -2.12 14.17
CA PHE A 240 5.78 -2.19 12.77
C PHE A 240 6.22 -0.83 12.22
N CYS A 241 5.37 0.20 12.35
CA CYS A 241 5.68 1.54 11.88
C CYS A 241 6.90 2.13 12.61
N HIS A 242 6.98 1.98 13.93
CA HIS A 242 8.11 2.50 14.70
C HIS A 242 9.42 1.83 14.30
N THR A 243 9.43 0.52 14.13
CA THR A 243 10.64 -0.23 13.75
C THR A 243 11.13 0.18 12.36
N LEU A 244 10.22 0.33 11.39
CA LEU A 244 10.56 0.82 10.05
C LEU A 244 11.16 2.23 10.09
N HIS A 245 10.53 3.17 10.79
CA HIS A 245 11.02 4.54 10.93
C HIS A 245 12.33 4.63 11.71
N LEU A 246 12.50 3.78 12.72
CA LEU A 246 13.74 3.71 13.48
C LEU A 246 14.87 3.17 12.60
N ALA A 247 14.65 2.09 11.86
CA ALA A 247 15.62 1.54 10.93
C ALA A 247 16.00 2.57 9.83
N ASN A 248 15.01 3.23 9.23
CA ASN A 248 15.23 4.28 8.22
C ASN A 248 16.01 5.49 8.76
N ARG A 249 15.98 5.76 10.07
CA ARG A 249 16.77 6.84 10.69
C ARG A 249 18.16 6.37 11.12
N LEU A 250 18.26 5.19 11.75
CA LEU A 250 19.50 4.70 12.33
C LEU A 250 20.46 4.13 11.29
N LEU A 251 19.97 3.35 10.32
CA LEU A 251 20.85 2.66 9.38
C LEU A 251 21.63 3.64 8.49
N PRO A 252 21.03 4.72 7.96
CA PRO A 252 21.78 5.78 7.28
C PRO A 252 22.75 6.54 8.17
N ARG A 253 22.46 6.67 9.48
CA ARG A 253 23.35 7.34 10.43
C ARG A 253 24.58 6.50 10.74
N PHE A 254 24.42 5.20 10.93
CA PHE A 254 25.53 4.28 11.22
C PHE A 254 26.30 3.86 9.96
N LEU A 255 25.61 3.76 8.81
CA LEU A 255 26.20 3.45 7.50
C LEU A 255 25.82 4.55 6.49
N PRO A 256 26.52 5.72 6.50
CA PRO A 256 26.20 6.82 5.61
C PRO A 256 26.44 6.51 4.12
N ASN A 257 27.42 5.67 3.82
CA ASN A 257 27.70 5.28 2.44
C ASN A 257 26.61 4.33 1.92
N PRO A 258 25.82 4.73 0.89
CA PRO A 258 24.68 3.94 0.40
C PRO A 258 25.11 2.58 -0.17
N TRP A 259 26.29 2.48 -0.76
CA TRP A 259 26.82 1.21 -1.30
C TRP A 259 27.10 0.20 -0.19
N LEU A 260 27.84 0.65 0.84
CA LEU A 260 28.14 -0.18 2.01
C LEU A 260 26.86 -0.56 2.75
N ARG A 261 25.93 0.39 2.91
CA ARG A 261 24.64 0.15 3.57
C ARG A 261 23.82 -0.91 2.84
N ALA A 262 23.72 -0.84 1.52
CA ALA A 262 22.97 -1.83 0.73
C ALA A 262 23.62 -3.21 0.79
N ALA A 263 24.95 -3.30 0.64
CA ALA A 263 25.67 -4.57 0.75
C ALA A 263 25.56 -5.19 2.16
N ALA A 264 25.76 -4.39 3.21
CA ALA A 264 25.68 -4.83 4.61
C ALA A 264 24.26 -5.25 5.00
N GLY A 265 23.24 -4.49 4.58
CA GLY A 265 21.85 -4.84 4.82
C GLY A 265 21.43 -6.11 4.08
N GLY A 266 21.86 -6.28 2.82
CA GLY A 266 21.65 -7.52 2.07
C GLY A 266 22.34 -8.72 2.74
N ALA A 267 23.57 -8.53 3.24
CA ALA A 267 24.31 -9.56 3.98
C ALA A 267 23.64 -9.91 5.31
N ALA A 268 23.07 -8.93 6.01
CA ALA A 268 22.33 -9.15 7.25
C ALA A 268 21.04 -9.95 7.01
N VAL A 269 20.25 -9.60 5.99
CA VAL A 269 19.05 -10.36 5.61
C VAL A 269 19.43 -11.80 5.22
N LEU A 270 20.47 -11.99 4.42
CA LEU A 270 21.00 -13.31 4.09
C LEU A 270 21.41 -14.10 5.35
N ALA A 271 22.15 -13.48 6.26
CA ALA A 271 22.58 -14.12 7.50
C ALA A 271 21.37 -14.55 8.35
N PHE A 272 20.36 -13.70 8.49
CA PHE A 272 19.13 -14.08 9.19
C PHE A 272 18.38 -15.21 8.50
N THR A 273 18.28 -15.21 7.16
CA THR A 273 17.69 -16.33 6.40
C THR A 273 18.42 -17.64 6.67
N LEU A 274 19.76 -17.63 6.73
CA LEU A 274 20.58 -18.81 7.01
C LEU A 274 20.42 -19.30 8.46
N VAL A 275 20.37 -18.38 9.44
CA VAL A 275 20.18 -18.73 10.87
C VAL A 275 18.79 -19.32 11.12
N ILE A 276 17.75 -18.74 10.52
CA ILE A 276 16.37 -19.24 10.62
C ILE A 276 16.22 -20.55 9.82
N ASN A 277 17.11 -20.80 8.86
CA ASN A 277 17.07 -21.94 7.94
C ASN A 277 15.72 -22.02 7.19
N SER A 278 15.17 -20.87 6.80
CA SER A 278 13.91 -20.77 6.08
C SER A 278 13.81 -19.46 5.31
N THR A 279 13.17 -19.51 4.14
CA THR A 279 12.89 -18.34 3.29
C THR A 279 11.54 -17.69 3.57
N ARG A 280 10.84 -18.14 4.62
CA ARG A 280 9.48 -17.74 5.02
C ARG A 280 9.29 -16.23 5.21
N TYR A 281 10.36 -15.49 5.49
CA TYR A 281 10.33 -14.04 5.71
C TYR A 281 10.86 -13.24 4.51
N ASN A 282 11.43 -13.91 3.51
CA ASN A 282 12.01 -13.30 2.32
C ASN A 282 10.93 -13.02 1.24
N GLY A 283 11.08 -11.92 0.48
CA GLY A 283 10.09 -11.49 -0.51
C GLY A 283 8.81 -10.92 0.12
N ALA A 284 7.70 -10.95 -0.62
CA ALA A 284 6.40 -10.45 -0.16
C ALA A 284 5.81 -11.29 0.98
N GLY A 285 5.82 -12.62 0.85
CA GLY A 285 5.23 -13.58 1.80
C GLY A 285 3.73 -13.81 1.58
N THR A 286 3.26 -13.72 0.34
CA THR A 286 1.87 -13.97 -0.07
C THR A 286 1.43 -15.42 0.22
N ASP A 287 2.34 -16.38 0.11
CA ASP A 287 2.14 -17.78 0.46
C ASP A 287 1.82 -17.98 1.94
N VAL A 288 2.54 -17.27 2.82
CA VAL A 288 2.29 -17.33 4.27
C VAL A 288 1.00 -16.60 4.65
N ILE A 289 0.68 -15.50 3.97
CA ILE A 289 -0.63 -14.85 4.12
C ILE A 289 -1.76 -15.83 3.77
N ALA A 290 -1.66 -16.53 2.64
CA ALA A 290 -2.64 -17.53 2.24
C ALA A 290 -2.75 -18.68 3.26
N GLN A 291 -1.62 -19.21 3.75
CA GLN A 291 -1.62 -20.23 4.82
C GLN A 291 -2.31 -19.72 6.10
N ALA A 292 -2.04 -18.49 6.51
CA ALA A 292 -2.63 -17.91 7.72
C ALA A 292 -4.14 -17.72 7.58
N VAL A 293 -4.59 -17.21 6.43
CA VAL A 293 -5.98 -16.84 6.18
C VAL A 293 -6.85 -18.05 5.83
N GLU A 294 -6.39 -18.92 4.93
CA GLU A 294 -7.20 -20.03 4.40
C GLU A 294 -7.03 -21.32 5.18
N GLN A 295 -5.84 -21.56 5.74
CA GLN A 295 -5.52 -22.80 6.46
C GLN A 295 -5.47 -22.59 7.98
N GLY A 296 -5.50 -21.33 8.45
CA GLY A 296 -5.39 -21.01 9.88
C GLY A 296 -4.02 -21.37 10.46
N GLN A 297 -2.95 -21.31 9.66
CA GLN A 297 -1.61 -21.70 10.06
C GLN A 297 -0.62 -20.54 10.00
N ALA A 298 -0.04 -20.19 11.15
CA ALA A 298 1.09 -19.26 11.27
C ALA A 298 1.95 -19.62 12.49
N LEU A 299 3.23 -19.27 12.45
CA LEU A 299 4.12 -19.43 13.61
C LEU A 299 3.96 -18.23 14.55
N PRO A 300 4.06 -18.41 15.89
CA PRO A 300 3.87 -17.32 16.85
C PRO A 300 4.79 -16.10 16.67
N TRP A 301 5.97 -16.29 16.08
CA TRP A 301 6.96 -15.24 15.85
C TRP A 301 6.98 -14.69 14.42
N ASP A 302 6.12 -15.19 13.53
CA ASP A 302 6.15 -14.83 12.10
C ASP A 302 6.05 -13.31 11.89
N PHE A 303 5.14 -12.66 12.61
CA PHE A 303 4.95 -11.22 12.51
C PHE A 303 6.20 -10.44 12.94
N LEU A 304 6.88 -10.85 14.02
CA LEU A 304 8.10 -10.20 14.51
C LEU A 304 9.26 -10.34 13.53
N CYS A 305 9.47 -11.56 13.02
CA CYS A 305 10.51 -11.83 12.04
C CYS A 305 10.26 -11.03 10.75
N LYS A 306 9.00 -10.94 10.29
CA LYS A 306 8.67 -10.16 9.10
C LYS A 306 8.93 -8.67 9.29
N ILE A 307 8.56 -8.10 10.44
CA ILE A 307 8.86 -6.70 10.79
C ILE A 307 10.37 -6.43 10.68
N LEU A 308 11.18 -7.29 11.31
CA LEU A 308 12.64 -7.14 11.31
C LEU A 308 13.24 -7.23 9.89
N PHE A 309 12.85 -8.25 9.14
CA PHE A 309 13.35 -8.47 7.77
C PHE A 309 13.00 -7.30 6.86
N THR A 310 11.76 -6.82 6.91
CA THR A 310 11.32 -5.69 6.09
C THR A 310 11.99 -4.39 6.52
N ALA A 311 12.15 -4.15 7.82
CA ALA A 311 12.82 -2.95 8.32
C ALA A 311 14.28 -2.87 7.86
N ILE A 312 15.04 -3.97 7.96
CA ILE A 312 16.43 -4.01 7.51
C ILE A 312 16.50 -3.88 5.99
N THR A 313 15.67 -4.62 5.25
CA THR A 313 15.66 -4.61 3.78
C THR A 313 15.47 -3.19 3.25
N LEU A 314 14.41 -2.52 3.69
CA LEU A 314 14.04 -1.20 3.17
C LEU A 314 14.99 -0.10 3.66
N ALA A 315 15.39 -0.12 4.94
CA ALA A 315 16.36 0.85 5.46
C ALA A 315 17.74 0.71 4.83
N ALA A 316 18.09 -0.48 4.33
CA ALA A 316 19.32 -0.71 3.59
C ALA A 316 19.32 -0.07 2.19
N GLY A 317 18.15 0.29 1.67
CA GLY A 317 17.98 0.94 0.36
C GLY A 317 17.45 0.02 -0.74
N PHE A 318 17.05 -1.22 -0.41
CA PHE A 318 16.26 -2.05 -1.33
C PHE A 318 14.91 -1.40 -1.63
N LYS A 319 14.29 -1.83 -2.71
CA LYS A 319 13.12 -1.16 -3.29
C LYS A 319 11.91 -2.08 -3.31
N GLY A 320 10.75 -1.47 -3.13
CA GLY A 320 9.47 -2.14 -2.94
C GLY A 320 8.61 -1.30 -2.00
N GLY A 321 7.59 -1.92 -1.41
CA GLY A 321 6.70 -1.28 -0.44
C GLY A 321 6.49 -2.06 0.84
N GLU A 322 5.81 -1.43 1.78
CA GLU A 322 5.54 -1.94 3.12
C GLU A 322 4.14 -2.54 3.27
N VAL A 323 3.26 -2.37 2.28
CA VAL A 323 1.84 -2.76 2.37
C VAL A 323 1.67 -4.27 2.48
N VAL A 324 2.20 -5.09 1.58
CA VAL A 324 2.10 -6.56 1.75
C VAL A 324 2.83 -7.07 3.00
N PRO A 325 4.01 -6.54 3.38
CA PRO A 325 4.56 -6.83 4.71
C PRO A 325 3.60 -6.50 5.85
N SER A 326 2.83 -5.40 5.78
CA SER A 326 1.78 -5.10 6.77
C SER A 326 0.66 -6.15 6.76
N PHE A 327 0.29 -6.65 5.57
CA PHE A 327 -0.68 -7.74 5.44
C PHE A 327 -0.17 -9.02 6.09
N TYR A 328 1.09 -9.37 5.86
CA TYR A 328 1.74 -10.53 6.45
C TYR A 328 1.75 -10.43 7.97
N VAL A 329 2.21 -9.29 8.49
CA VAL A 329 2.32 -9.04 9.93
C VAL A 329 0.94 -9.13 10.58
N GLY A 330 -0.07 -8.49 9.99
CA GLY A 330 -1.45 -8.57 10.46
C GLY A 330 -2.05 -9.97 10.38
N ALA A 331 -1.90 -10.65 9.25
CA ALA A 331 -2.44 -11.99 9.04
C ALA A 331 -1.84 -13.00 10.02
N THR A 332 -0.52 -13.01 10.17
CA THR A 332 0.17 -13.97 11.04
C THR A 332 -0.08 -13.69 12.52
N PHE A 333 -0.08 -12.42 12.95
CA PHE A 333 -0.48 -12.06 14.31
C PHE A 333 -1.93 -12.45 14.60
N GLY A 334 -2.86 -12.08 13.71
CA GLY A 334 -4.29 -12.37 13.84
C GLY A 334 -4.57 -13.88 13.87
N CYS A 335 -3.87 -14.65 13.05
CA CYS A 335 -3.96 -16.12 13.00
C CYS A 335 -3.62 -16.77 14.35
N VAL A 336 -2.59 -16.28 15.02
CA VAL A 336 -2.10 -16.82 16.30
C VAL A 336 -2.91 -16.29 17.49
N ALA A 337 -3.28 -15.00 17.48
CA ALA A 337 -3.94 -14.35 18.60
C ALA A 337 -5.44 -14.67 18.68
N ALA A 338 -6.12 -14.84 17.54
CA ALA A 338 -7.57 -15.04 17.51
C ALA A 338 -8.04 -16.33 18.20
N PRO A 339 -7.38 -17.50 18.05
CA PRO A 339 -7.75 -18.71 18.79
C PRO A 339 -7.68 -18.54 20.30
N LEU A 340 -6.76 -17.72 20.81
CA LEU A 340 -6.64 -17.41 22.24
C LEU A 340 -7.86 -16.65 22.77
N LEU A 341 -8.59 -15.96 21.89
CA LEU A 341 -9.83 -15.25 22.18
C LEU A 341 -11.08 -16.09 21.86
N GLY A 342 -10.92 -17.34 21.44
CA GLY A 342 -12.01 -18.21 21.01
C GLY A 342 -12.60 -17.82 19.64
N LEU A 343 -11.81 -17.21 18.77
CA LEU A 343 -12.15 -16.90 17.38
C LEU A 343 -11.45 -17.88 16.42
N PRO A 344 -12.03 -18.22 15.25
CA PRO A 344 -11.37 -19.07 14.27
C PRO A 344 -10.06 -18.43 13.76
N ALA A 345 -8.99 -19.22 13.63
CA ALA A 345 -7.65 -18.73 13.25
C ALA A 345 -7.64 -17.99 11.90
N GLY A 346 -8.20 -18.60 10.85
CA GLY A 346 -8.25 -18.00 9.51
C GLY A 346 -9.05 -16.69 9.47
N PHE A 347 -10.17 -16.63 10.20
CA PHE A 347 -10.93 -15.39 10.35
C PHE A 347 -10.15 -14.32 11.13
N GLY A 348 -9.44 -14.73 12.18
CA GLY A 348 -8.50 -13.89 12.91
C GLY A 348 -7.40 -13.29 12.02
N ALA A 349 -6.84 -14.09 11.12
CA ALA A 349 -5.86 -13.64 10.15
C ALA A 349 -6.42 -12.58 9.20
N ALA A 350 -7.63 -12.78 8.68
CA ALA A 350 -8.31 -11.78 7.83
C ALA A 350 -8.55 -10.47 8.59
N LEU A 351 -9.01 -10.55 9.84
CA LEU A 351 -9.20 -9.39 10.72
C LEU A 351 -7.88 -8.65 10.99
N GLY A 352 -6.82 -9.39 11.33
CA GLY A 352 -5.52 -8.83 11.61
C GLY A 352 -4.88 -8.16 10.40
N LEU A 353 -4.99 -8.78 9.21
CA LEU A 353 -4.54 -8.20 7.95
C LEU A 353 -5.21 -6.85 7.68
N ALA A 354 -6.54 -6.80 7.75
CA ALA A 354 -7.30 -5.58 7.51
C ALA A 354 -6.97 -4.49 8.55
N ALA A 355 -6.88 -4.87 9.83
CA ALA A 355 -6.63 -3.94 10.93
C ALA A 355 -5.22 -3.33 10.87
N VAL A 356 -4.18 -4.16 10.70
CA VAL A 356 -2.80 -3.68 10.65
C VAL A 356 -2.56 -2.82 9.42
N PHE A 357 -3.12 -3.18 8.27
CA PHE A 357 -3.11 -2.29 7.11
C PHE A 357 -3.79 -0.95 7.41
N CYS A 358 -5.01 -0.99 7.95
CA CYS A 358 -5.79 0.19 8.31
C CYS A 358 -5.03 1.15 9.24
N GLY A 359 -4.42 0.60 10.29
CA GLY A 359 -3.62 1.36 11.23
C GLY A 359 -2.33 1.89 10.60
N ALA A 360 -1.64 1.09 9.79
CA ALA A 360 -0.35 1.43 9.21
C ALA A 360 -0.46 2.49 8.10
N THR A 361 -1.56 2.51 7.35
CA THR A 361 -1.79 3.48 6.28
C THR A 361 -2.69 4.64 6.68
N ASN A 362 -3.29 4.62 7.87
CA ASN A 362 -4.25 5.62 8.32
C ASN A 362 -5.47 5.76 7.40
N THR A 363 -5.95 4.65 6.83
CA THR A 363 -7.08 4.67 5.88
C THR A 363 -8.21 3.73 6.30
N LEU A 364 -9.17 4.20 7.10
CA LEU A 364 -10.29 3.38 7.60
C LEU A 364 -11.19 2.85 6.48
N VAL A 365 -11.88 3.73 5.75
CA VAL A 365 -12.84 3.33 4.72
C VAL A 365 -12.20 2.47 3.62
N PRO A 366 -11.01 2.81 3.07
CA PRO A 366 -10.34 1.95 2.10
C PRO A 366 -10.03 0.55 2.64
N SER A 367 -9.69 0.42 3.92
CA SER A 367 -9.38 -0.89 4.52
C SER A 367 -10.61 -1.78 4.69
N LEU A 368 -11.79 -1.19 4.95
CA LEU A 368 -13.04 -1.93 5.01
C LEU A 368 -13.41 -2.47 3.63
N VAL A 369 -13.30 -1.63 2.60
CA VAL A 369 -13.57 -2.03 1.23
C VAL A 369 -12.55 -3.08 0.76
N LEU A 370 -11.26 -2.89 1.10
CA LEU A 370 -10.22 -3.87 0.83
C LEU A 370 -10.56 -5.22 1.46
N ALA A 371 -10.94 -5.24 2.74
CA ALA A 371 -11.32 -6.47 3.43
C ALA A 371 -12.50 -7.18 2.74
N VAL A 372 -13.49 -6.43 2.25
CA VAL A 372 -14.61 -7.00 1.48
C VAL A 372 -14.17 -7.54 0.13
N GLU A 373 -13.31 -6.83 -0.61
CA GLU A 373 -12.83 -7.30 -1.91
C GLU A 373 -11.89 -8.51 -1.80
N LEU A 374 -11.13 -8.63 -0.69
CA LEU A 374 -10.22 -9.74 -0.43
C LEU A 374 -10.90 -10.97 0.20
N PHE A 375 -11.80 -10.77 1.17
CA PHE A 375 -12.35 -11.84 2.03
C PHE A 375 -13.86 -12.03 1.91
N GLY A 376 -14.55 -11.14 1.21
CA GLY A 376 -16.01 -11.15 1.08
C GLY A 376 -16.77 -10.32 2.13
N ALA A 377 -18.01 -9.96 1.79
CA ALA A 377 -18.89 -9.10 2.60
C ALA A 377 -19.38 -9.67 3.95
N PRO A 378 -19.51 -11.00 4.19
CA PRO A 378 -20.08 -11.52 5.44
C PRO A 378 -19.39 -11.03 6.73
N GLY A 379 -18.08 -10.76 6.66
CA GLY A 379 -17.29 -10.27 7.79
C GLY A 379 -17.32 -8.75 8.00
N LEU A 380 -18.05 -7.98 7.18
CA LEU A 380 -17.93 -6.51 7.12
C LEU A 380 -18.07 -5.81 8.47
N LEU A 381 -19.04 -6.20 9.31
CA LEU A 381 -19.24 -5.58 10.62
C LEU A 381 -18.05 -5.84 11.56
N TYR A 382 -17.46 -7.04 11.50
CA TYR A 382 -16.26 -7.35 12.28
C TYR A 382 -15.02 -6.63 11.74
N TYR A 383 -14.89 -6.49 10.41
CA TYR A 383 -13.85 -5.65 9.80
C TYR A 383 -13.97 -4.20 10.28
N ALA A 384 -15.20 -3.67 10.35
CA ALA A 384 -15.46 -2.33 10.85
C ALA A 384 -15.02 -2.15 12.31
N VAL A 385 -15.33 -3.13 13.18
CA VAL A 385 -14.91 -3.10 14.59
C VAL A 385 -13.39 -3.15 14.72
N VAL A 386 -12.73 -4.14 14.11
CA VAL A 386 -11.27 -4.32 14.28
C VAL A 386 -10.47 -3.17 13.68
N CYS A 387 -10.85 -2.70 12.47
CA CYS A 387 -10.19 -1.58 11.81
C CYS A 387 -10.48 -0.27 12.55
N GLY A 388 -11.69 -0.07 13.06
CA GLY A 388 -12.06 1.12 13.82
C GLY A 388 -11.24 1.26 15.11
N VAL A 389 -11.16 0.18 15.89
CA VAL A 389 -10.34 0.14 17.11
C VAL A 389 -8.86 0.35 16.79
N CYS A 390 -8.34 -0.35 15.79
CA CYS A 390 -6.94 -0.22 15.40
C CYS A 390 -6.61 1.19 14.90
N TYR A 391 -7.43 1.75 14.01
CA TYR A 391 -7.27 3.10 13.48
C TYR A 391 -7.25 4.16 14.58
N ALA A 392 -8.18 4.06 15.54
CA ALA A 392 -8.30 5.00 16.65
C ALA A 392 -7.06 4.99 17.56
N LEU A 393 -6.52 3.79 17.85
CA LEU A 393 -5.43 3.62 18.80
C LEU A 393 -4.03 3.82 18.21
N THR A 394 -3.85 3.72 16.89
CA THR A 394 -2.56 4.01 16.26
C THR A 394 -2.23 5.50 16.18
N GLY A 395 -3.19 6.38 16.49
CA GLY A 395 -2.97 7.83 16.52
C GLY A 395 -2.41 8.35 15.19
N TYR A 396 -1.30 9.08 15.23
CA TYR A 396 -0.64 9.62 14.03
C TYR A 396 0.47 8.73 13.48
N ALA A 397 0.74 7.58 14.11
CA ALA A 397 1.72 6.64 13.58
C ALA A 397 1.23 6.06 12.25
N GLY A 398 2.13 5.91 11.29
CA GLY A 398 1.82 5.33 9.99
C GLY A 398 3.09 5.10 9.18
N LEU A 399 2.96 4.47 8.03
CA LEU A 399 4.06 4.18 7.11
C LEU A 399 4.58 5.44 6.41
N TYR A 400 3.71 6.41 6.18
CA TYR A 400 3.97 7.56 5.33
C TYR A 400 4.10 8.84 6.17
N SER A 401 5.33 9.37 6.25
CA SER A 401 5.64 10.55 7.06
C SER A 401 5.18 11.87 6.42
N HIS A 402 4.73 11.86 5.17
CA HIS A 402 4.21 13.04 4.48
C HIS A 402 2.67 13.05 4.42
N GLN A 403 1.99 12.14 5.12
CA GLN A 403 0.54 12.23 5.28
C GLN A 403 0.16 13.49 6.04
N THR A 404 -0.82 14.22 5.53
CA THR A 404 -1.39 15.37 6.24
C THR A 404 -2.62 14.91 7.01
N PHE A 405 -2.68 15.21 8.31
CA PHE A 405 -3.84 14.98 9.16
C PHE A 405 -4.61 16.28 9.33
N LEU A 406 -5.82 16.32 8.80
CA LEU A 406 -6.69 17.52 8.87
C LEU A 406 -7.68 17.46 10.03
N THR A 407 -7.94 16.25 10.55
CA THR A 407 -8.77 16.02 11.72
C THR A 407 -8.06 15.10 12.69
N ALA A 408 -8.35 15.27 13.98
CA ALA A 408 -7.94 14.27 14.98
C ALA A 408 -8.73 12.97 14.76
N LYS A 409 -8.11 11.82 15.05
CA LYS A 409 -8.78 10.53 14.95
C LYS A 409 -9.78 10.26 16.06
N LEU A 410 -9.52 10.82 17.25
CA LEU A 410 -10.31 10.60 18.47
C LEU A 410 -11.23 11.77 18.80
N HIS A 411 -10.94 12.96 18.26
CA HIS A 411 -11.71 14.17 18.52
C HIS A 411 -12.31 14.69 17.21
N PRO A 412 -13.61 15.05 17.16
CA PRO A 412 -14.27 15.58 15.98
C PRO A 412 -13.92 17.07 15.78
N GLU A 413 -12.63 17.41 15.83
CA GLU A 413 -12.12 18.77 15.71
C GLU A 413 -11.24 18.90 14.47
N TYR A 414 -11.38 20.04 13.79
CA TYR A 414 -10.54 20.39 12.64
C TYR A 414 -9.22 20.94 13.17
N HIS A 415 -8.12 20.23 12.93
CA HIS A 415 -6.80 20.75 13.27
C HIS A 415 -6.33 21.60 12.09
N ALA A 416 -6.25 22.92 12.31
CA ALA A 416 -5.63 23.83 11.34
C ALA A 416 -4.11 23.66 11.27
N GLU A 417 -3.50 22.94 12.23
CA GLU A 417 -2.06 22.67 12.26
C GLU A 417 -1.73 21.36 11.54
N ILE A 418 -1.07 21.51 10.40
CA ILE A 418 -0.34 20.43 9.73
C ILE A 418 0.71 19.95 10.73
N HIS A 419 0.55 18.79 11.36
CA HIS A 419 1.62 18.20 12.16
C HIS A 419 2.64 17.54 11.21
N PRO A 420 3.82 18.13 10.94
CA PRO A 420 4.94 17.32 10.48
C PRO A 420 5.28 16.35 11.61
N HIS A 421 5.70 15.13 11.26
CA HIS A 421 6.01 13.99 12.15
C HIS A 421 7.12 14.23 13.22
N HIS A 422 7.41 15.47 13.62
CA HIS A 422 8.55 15.85 14.47
C HIS A 422 8.24 16.68 15.72
N LYS A 423 6.99 16.78 16.17
CA LYS A 423 6.72 17.20 17.56
C LYS A 423 5.67 16.32 18.22
N PRO A 424 5.96 15.67 19.38
CA PRO A 424 4.91 15.12 20.21
C PRO A 424 4.00 16.26 20.69
N PRO A 425 2.71 15.99 20.99
CA PRO A 425 1.82 16.99 21.54
C PRO A 425 2.41 17.52 22.85
N GLU A 426 2.55 18.83 22.96
CA GLU A 426 2.83 19.49 24.23
C GLU A 426 1.53 19.46 25.05
N THR A 427 1.56 18.64 26.10
CA THR A 427 0.65 18.52 27.28
C THR A 427 -0.84 18.37 27.05
#